data_AF-A0A558ZXS9-F1
#
_entry.id   AF-A0A558ZXS9-F1
#
_cell.length_a   1.000
_cell.length_b   1.000
_cell.length_c   1.000
_cell.angle_alpha   90.00
_cell.angle_beta   90.00
_cell.angle_gamma   90.00
#
_symmetry.space_group_name_H-M   'P 1'
#
loop_
_entity.id
_entity.type
_entity.pdbx_description
1 polymer ?
#
loop_
_entity_poly.entity_id
_entity_poly.type
_entity_poly.pdbx_seq_one_letter_code
_entity_poly.pdbx_strand_id
1 'polypeptide(L)'
;MTQDLQKRTLFAGIALAIFLPILMIGGLLLQIAIGIIAMLAMHELLKMRGLETMTMEGLLTLFATFALTIPLENYLTFLPVDGNVVAYSVLISIMLGTTVFSKSYTIEDA
;
A
#
# COMPACT_ATOMS: atom_id res chain seq x y z
N MET A 1 -1.82 33.25 -11.38
CA MET A 1 -1.62 32.73 -10.00
C MET A 1 -2.91 32.42 -9.28
N THR A 2 -3.92 33.31 -9.27
CA THR A 2 -5.19 33.10 -8.53
C THR A 2 -6.00 31.88 -8.99
N GLN A 3 -6.04 31.62 -10.29
CA GLN A 3 -6.77 30.48 -10.88
C GLN A 3 -6.19 29.11 -10.48
N ASP A 4 -4.88 29.02 -10.22
CA ASP A 4 -4.23 27.78 -9.77
C ASP A 4 -4.59 27.46 -8.32
N LEU A 5 -4.49 28.47 -7.45
CA LEU A 5 -4.87 28.35 -6.04
C LEU A 5 -6.34 27.95 -5.89
N GLN A 6 -7.24 28.57 -6.66
CA GLN A 6 -8.66 28.23 -6.66
C GLN A 6 -8.90 26.76 -7.04
N LYS A 7 -8.20 26.24 -8.06
CA LYS A 7 -8.29 24.82 -8.44
C LYS A 7 -7.81 23.91 -7.32
N ARG A 8 -6.64 24.18 -6.74
CA ARG A 8 -6.06 23.37 -5.65
C ARG A 8 -6.96 23.34 -4.41
N THR A 9 -7.51 24.49 -4.00
CA THR A 9 -8.45 24.59 -2.89
C THR A 9 -9.76 23.84 -3.19
N LEU A 10 -10.27 23.93 -4.42
CA LEU A 10 -11.48 23.23 -4.83
C LEU A 10 -11.29 21.70 -4.79
N PHE A 11 -10.19 21.18 -5.35
CA PHE A 11 -9.88 19.74 -5.30
C PHE A 11 -9.70 19.24 -3.87
N ALA A 12 -9.01 20.00 -3.00
CA ALA A 12 -8.85 19.65 -1.59
C ALA A 12 -10.20 19.64 -0.86
N GLY A 13 -11.06 20.63 -1.10
CA GLY A 13 -12.40 20.68 -0.53
C GLY A 13 -13.29 19.51 -0.95
N ILE A 14 -13.27 19.16 -2.24
CA ILE A 14 -14.01 18.02 -2.78
C ILE A 14 -13.49 16.70 -2.19
N ALA A 15 -12.17 16.52 -2.15
CA ALA A 15 -11.56 15.32 -1.57
C ALA A 15 -11.97 15.15 -0.11
N LEU A 16 -11.95 16.22 0.69
CA LEU A 16 -12.37 16.21 2.09
C LEU A 16 -13.87 15.90 2.24
N ALA A 17 -14.71 16.49 1.39
CA ALA A 17 -16.16 16.28 1.40
C ALA A 17 -16.54 14.83 1.03
N ILE A 18 -15.73 14.14 0.22
CA ILE A 18 -15.92 12.72 -0.12
C ILE A 18 -15.32 11.82 0.96
N PHE A 19 -14.14 12.17 1.48
CA PHE A 19 -13.39 11.35 2.43
C PHE A 19 -14.08 11.27 3.80
N LEU A 20 -14.62 12.37 4.32
CA LEU A 20 -15.26 12.39 5.65
C LEU A 20 -16.49 11.47 5.74
N PRO A 21 -17.46 11.49 4.81
CA PRO A 21 -18.59 10.54 4.84
C PRO A 21 -18.16 9.08 4.74
N ILE A 22 -17.16 8.77 3.92
CA ILE A 22 -16.62 7.40 3.79
C ILE A 22 -16.02 6.94 5.12
N LEU A 23 -15.30 7.81 5.83
CA LEU A 23 -14.80 7.52 7.17
C LEU A 23 -15.93 7.27 8.18
N MET A 24 -17.02 8.04 8.12
CA MET A 24 -18.15 7.89 9.06
C MET A 24 -18.95 6.60 8.81
N ILE A 25 -19.16 6.21 7.56
CA ILE A 25 -19.85 4.96 7.19
C ILE A 25 -18.97 3.75 7.54
N GLY A 26 -17.67 3.86 7.27
CA GLY A 26 -16.71 2.79 7.49
C GLY A 26 -16.99 1.53 6.66
N GLY A 27 -16.55 0.38 7.18
CA GLY A 27 -16.79 -0.93 6.57
C GLY A 27 -15.96 -1.20 5.31
N LEU A 28 -16.49 -2.05 4.44
CA LEU A 28 -15.79 -2.58 3.27
C LEU A 28 -15.38 -1.48 2.26
N LEU A 29 -16.24 -0.49 2.05
CA LEU A 29 -15.97 0.65 1.16
C LEU A 29 -14.74 1.44 1.60
N LEU A 30 -14.65 1.74 2.90
CA LEU A 30 -13.48 2.41 3.47
C LEU A 30 -12.24 1.52 3.33
N GLN A 31 -12.32 0.23 3.65
CA GLN A 31 -11.18 -0.70 3.54
C GLN A 31 -10.60 -0.76 2.12
N ILE A 32 -11.45 -0.84 1.09
CA ILE A 32 -10.99 -0.82 -0.31
C ILE A 32 -10.36 0.54 -0.64
N ALA A 33 -10.99 1.65 -0.23
CA ALA A 33 -10.45 2.98 -0.49
C ALA A 33 -9.06 3.17 0.12
N ILE A 34 -8.87 2.81 1.39
CA ILE A 34 -7.57 2.92 2.06
C ILE A 34 -6.55 1.94 1.45
N GLY A 35 -6.97 0.73 1.09
CA GLY A 35 -6.10 -0.25 0.44
C GLY A 35 -5.56 0.23 -0.91
N ILE A 36 -6.41 0.88 -1.72
CA ILE A 36 -5.99 1.51 -2.98
C ILE A 36 -5.04 2.68 -2.71
N ILE A 37 -5.36 3.55 -1.75
CA ILE A 37 -4.50 4.68 -1.38
C ILE A 37 -3.13 4.18 -0.92
N ALA A 38 -3.08 3.10 -0.14
CA ALA A 38 -1.83 2.52 0.34
C ALA A 38 -0.99 1.93 -0.79
N MET A 39 -1.61 1.25 -1.76
CA MET A 39 -0.91 0.77 -2.97
C MET A 39 -0.37 1.94 -3.80
N LEU A 40 -1.14 3.01 -4.00
CA LEU A 40 -0.68 4.20 -4.73
C LEU A 40 0.46 4.90 -3.99
N ALA A 41 0.36 5.04 -2.66
CA ALA A 41 1.41 5.62 -1.83
C ALA A 41 2.70 4.80 -1.92
N MET A 42 2.60 3.48 -1.88
CA MET A 42 3.76 2.60 -2.02
C MET A 42 4.35 2.65 -3.44
N HIS A 43 3.50 2.73 -4.46
CA HIS A 43 3.95 2.89 -5.85
C HIS A 43 4.81 4.14 -6.02
N GLU A 44 4.34 5.29 -5.51
CA GLU A 44 5.09 6.53 -5.54
C GLU A 44 6.36 6.45 -4.68
N LEU A 45 6.30 5.79 -3.51
CA LEU A 45 7.48 5.60 -2.65
C LEU A 45 8.57 4.79 -3.35
N LEU A 46 8.22 3.70 -4.02
CA LEU A 46 9.17 2.87 -4.79
C LEU A 46 9.80 3.69 -5.92
N LYS A 47 8.99 4.46 -6.65
CA LYS A 47 9.45 5.36 -7.71
C LYS A 47 10.42 6.42 -7.19
N MET A 48 10.18 6.99 -6.00
CA MET A 48 11.10 7.93 -5.36
C MET A 48 12.43 7.29 -4.96
N ARG A 49 12.44 5.98 -4.72
CA ARG A 49 13.65 5.20 -4.44
C ARG A 49 14.35 4.67 -5.70
N GLY A 50 13.85 5.00 -6.90
CA GLY A 50 14.39 4.51 -8.16
C GLY A 50 14.08 3.03 -8.44
N LEU A 51 13.18 2.43 -7.66
CA LEU A 51 12.76 1.04 -7.82
C LEU A 51 11.56 0.97 -8.77
N GLU A 52 11.63 0.09 -9.76
CA GLU A 52 10.51 -0.13 -10.68
C GLU A 52 9.40 -0.96 -10.02
N THR A 53 8.17 -0.46 -10.05
CA THR A 53 7.02 -1.13 -9.44
C THR A 53 6.54 -2.37 -10.20
N MET A 54 6.96 -2.51 -11.46
CA MET A 54 6.65 -3.67 -12.31
C MET A 54 7.67 -4.81 -12.15
N THR A 55 8.63 -4.67 -11.24
CA THR A 55 9.54 -5.77 -10.85
C THR A 55 8.83 -6.74 -9.90
N MET A 56 9.36 -7.96 -9.80
CA MET A 56 8.83 -8.98 -8.88
C MET A 56 8.79 -8.47 -7.43
N GLU A 57 9.83 -7.76 -6.99
CA GLU A 57 9.93 -7.18 -5.66
C GLU A 57 8.95 -6.01 -5.47
N GLY A 58 8.82 -5.14 -6.47
CA GLY A 58 7.86 -4.03 -6.44
C GLY A 58 6.42 -4.50 -6.33
N LEU A 59 6.05 -5.55 -7.07
CA LEU A 59 4.71 -6.13 -7.01
C LEU A 59 4.44 -6.82 -5.67
N LEU A 60 5.40 -7.60 -5.15
CA LEU A 60 5.31 -8.20 -3.82
C LEU A 60 5.16 -7.14 -2.73
N THR A 61 5.86 -6.02 -2.86
CA THR A 61 5.80 -4.89 -1.92
C THR A 61 4.45 -4.18 -1.96
N LEU A 62 3.86 -4.02 -3.14
CA LEU A 62 2.50 -3.50 -3.31
C LEU A 62 1.46 -4.40 -2.64
N PHE A 63 1.55 -5.72 -2.87
CA PHE A 63 0.67 -6.70 -2.23
C PHE A 63 0.89 -6.79 -0.71
N ALA A 64 2.12 -6.71 -0.24
CA ALA A 64 2.45 -6.69 1.19
C ALA A 64 1.83 -5.46 1.86
N THR A 65 1.99 -4.28 1.26
CA THR A 65 1.39 -3.04 1.77
C THR A 65 -0.13 -3.13 1.81
N PHE A 66 -0.76 -3.72 0.79
CA PHE A 66 -2.19 -3.97 0.78
C PHE A 66 -2.64 -4.91 1.90
N ALA A 67 -1.95 -6.04 2.08
CA ALA A 67 -2.24 -7.02 3.13
C ALA A 67 -2.06 -6.44 4.55
N LEU A 68 -1.10 -5.52 4.74
CA LEU A 68 -0.86 -4.81 6.00
C LEU A 68 -1.85 -3.66 6.24
N THR A 69 -2.51 -3.14 5.20
CA THR A 69 -3.44 -2.02 5.36
C THR A 69 -4.86 -2.48 5.65
N ILE A 70 -5.27 -3.62 5.08
CA ILE A 70 -6.64 -4.13 5.23
C ILE A 70 -6.71 -5.11 6.42
N PRO A 71 -7.80 -5.09 7.21
CA PRO A 71 -8.04 -6.09 8.25
C PRO A 71 -8.45 -7.43 7.62
N LEU A 72 -7.44 -8.26 7.29
CA LEU A 72 -7.63 -9.57 6.65
C LEU A 72 -8.25 -10.63 7.58
N GLU A 73 -8.31 -10.39 8.88
CA GLU A 73 -8.92 -11.29 9.88
C GLU A 73 -10.38 -11.62 9.55
N ASN A 74 -11.10 -10.67 8.95
CA ASN A 74 -12.51 -10.85 8.57
C ASN A 74 -12.70 -11.66 7.28
N TYR A 75 -11.63 -11.91 6.52
CA TYR A 75 -11.67 -12.51 5.18
C TYR A 75 -10.90 -13.83 5.10
N LEU A 76 -9.78 -13.93 5.81
CA LEU A 76 -8.92 -15.11 5.87
C LEU A 76 -8.98 -15.72 7.27
N THR A 77 -10.14 -16.30 7.61
CA THR A 77 -10.39 -16.92 8.93
C THR A 77 -9.50 -18.14 9.22
N PHE A 78 -8.70 -18.58 8.25
CA PHE A 78 -7.70 -19.63 8.43
C PHE A 78 -6.41 -19.12 9.09
N LEU A 79 -6.18 -17.80 9.08
CA LEU A 79 -5.00 -17.19 9.68
C LEU A 79 -5.20 -16.97 11.20
N PRO A 80 -4.16 -17.14 12.04
CA PRO A 80 -4.20 -16.86 13.47
C PRO A 80 -4.53 -15.38 13.78
N VAL A 81 -4.64 -15.05 15.08
CA VAL A 81 -4.81 -13.66 15.57
C VAL A 81 -3.86 -12.71 14.81
N ASP A 82 -4.38 -11.55 14.40
CA ASP A 82 -3.71 -10.55 13.55
C ASP A 82 -3.38 -11.04 12.11
N GLY A 83 -4.36 -11.63 11.43
CA GLY A 83 -4.21 -12.19 10.06
C GLY A 83 -3.63 -11.21 9.02
N ASN A 84 -3.79 -9.91 9.24
CA ASN A 84 -3.09 -8.82 8.55
C ASN A 84 -1.56 -8.96 8.63
N VAL A 85 -1.01 -9.07 9.83
CA VAL A 85 0.43 -9.12 10.12
C VAL A 85 0.99 -10.44 9.64
N VAL A 86 0.21 -11.52 9.77
CA VAL A 86 0.59 -12.84 9.27
C VAL A 86 0.70 -12.81 7.74
N ALA A 87 -0.31 -12.30 7.02
CA ALA A 87 -0.27 -12.20 5.56
C ALA A 87 0.90 -11.32 5.09
N TYR A 88 1.13 -10.18 5.75
CA TYR A 88 2.27 -9.31 5.49
C TYR A 88 3.60 -10.05 5.69
N SER A 89 3.77 -10.74 6.83
CA SER A 89 5.02 -11.43 7.15
C SER A 89 5.33 -12.58 6.18
N VAL A 90 4.32 -13.29 5.68
CA VAL A 90 4.50 -14.30 4.62
C VAL A 90 4.98 -13.64 3.33
N LEU A 91 4.35 -12.55 2.90
CA LEU A 91 4.74 -11.84 1.67
C LEU A 91 6.17 -11.29 1.75
N ILE A 92 6.54 -10.69 2.88
CA ILE A 92 7.91 -10.22 3.12
C ILE A 92 8.90 -11.38 3.21
N SER A 93 8.53 -12.50 3.84
CA SER A 93 9.39 -13.69 3.89
C SER A 93 9.68 -14.26 2.50
N ILE A 94 8.69 -14.25 1.59
CA ILE A 94 8.89 -14.63 0.19
C ILE A 94 9.82 -13.62 -0.49
N MET A 95 9.59 -12.32 -0.30
CA MET A 95 10.43 -11.26 -0.87
C MET A 95 11.90 -11.42 -0.42
N LEU A 96 12.14 -11.58 0.88
CA LEU A 96 13.48 -11.83 1.43
C LEU A 96 14.04 -13.19 0.97
N GLY A 97 13.21 -14.20 0.80
CA GLY A 97 13.62 -15.46 0.19
C GLY A 97 14.15 -15.24 -1.23
N THR A 98 13.50 -14.40 -2.04
CA THR A 98 13.98 -14.08 -3.39
C THR A 98 15.29 -13.32 -3.41
N THR A 99 15.59 -12.49 -2.40
CA THR A 99 16.89 -11.80 -2.32
C THR A 99 18.03 -12.77 -2.00
N VAL A 100 17.78 -13.84 -1.23
CA VAL A 100 18.79 -14.88 -0.94
C VAL A 100 19.16 -15.70 -2.17
N PHE A 101 18.21 -15.95 -3.08
CA PHE A 101 18.47 -16.67 -4.33
C PHE A 101 18.95 -15.75 -5.48
N SER A 102 18.87 -14.44 -5.30
CA SER A 102 19.36 -13.42 -6.23
C SER A 102 20.89 -13.32 -6.15
N LYS A 103 21.60 -13.62 -7.24
CA LYS A 103 23.08 -13.57 -7.33
C LYS A 103 23.66 -12.15 -7.41
N SER A 104 22.85 -11.09 -7.31
CA SER A 104 23.26 -9.71 -7.65
C SER A 104 23.02 -8.68 -6.53
N TYR A 105 23.04 -9.10 -5.25
CA TYR A 105 23.05 -8.16 -4.13
C TYR A 105 24.51 -7.79 -3.79
N THR A 106 24.95 -6.59 -4.18
CA THR A 106 26.26 -6.04 -3.79
C THR A 106 26.06 -5.10 -2.61
N ILE A 107 26.95 -5.19 -1.62
CA ILE A 107 26.89 -4.49 -0.32
C ILE A 107 26.78 -2.96 -0.43
N GLU A 108 27.03 -2.37 -1.60
CA GLU A 108 26.82 -0.95 -1.88
C GLU A 108 25.35 -0.48 -1.93
N ASP A 109 24.38 -1.39 -1.99
CA ASP A 109 22.93 -1.07 -2.11
C ASP A 109 22.17 -1.21 -0.77
N ALA A 110 22.89 -1.27 0.36
CA ALA A 110 22.36 -1.41 1.72
C ALA A 110 22.45 -0.11 2.55
#